data_AF-A0A929CCV2-F1
#
_entry.id   AF-A0A929CCV2-F1
#
_cell.length_a   1.000
_cell.length_b   1.000
_cell.length_c   1.000
_cell.angle_alpha   90.00
_cell.angle_beta   90.00
_cell.angle_gamma   90.00
#
_symmetry.space_group_name_H-M   'P 1'
#
loop_
_entity.id
_entity.type
_entity.pdbx_description
1 polymer ?
#
loop_
_entity_poly.entity_id
_entity_poly.type
_entity_poly.pdbx_seq_one_letter_code
_entity_poly.pdbx_strand_id
1 'polypeptide(L)'
;DENLHNIYAINIIIGLLSAIVDNVPLVAGAMGMYPLADAGAVGYLADFVQDGQFWQFLAYCAGTGGSILIIGSAAGVAAMGLEKIDFIWYMKKISILALIGYLAGAAVYYFQMQILA
;
A
#
# COMPACT_ATOMS: atom_id res chain seq x y z
N ASP A 1 -24.96 -6.39 -5.78
CA ASP A 1 -23.96 -6.43 -4.70
C ASP A 1 -22.57 -6.43 -5.33
N GLU A 2 -22.22 -5.30 -5.97
CA GLU A 2 -21.14 -5.17 -6.98
C GLU A 2 -19.96 -4.31 -6.49
N ASN A 3 -19.97 -3.85 -5.24
CA ASN A 3 -19.25 -2.62 -4.89
C ASN A 3 -17.86 -2.80 -4.25
N LEU A 4 -17.34 -4.02 -4.09
CA LEU A 4 -16.05 -4.24 -3.40
C LEU A 4 -15.15 -5.33 -4.03
N HIS A 5 -15.26 -5.57 -5.34
CA HIS A 5 -14.23 -6.30 -6.11
C HIS A 5 -13.31 -5.33 -6.85
N ASN A 6 -12.73 -4.38 -6.11
CA ASN A 6 -11.73 -3.48 -6.66
C ASN A 6 -10.45 -3.62 -5.85
N ILE A 7 -9.53 -4.46 -6.35
CA ILE A 7 -8.22 -4.70 -5.75
C ILE A 7 -7.45 -3.39 -5.52
N TYR A 8 -7.66 -2.38 -6.38
CA TYR A 8 -6.99 -1.10 -6.26
C TYR A 8 -7.49 -0.32 -5.05
N ALA A 9 -8.81 -0.23 -4.86
CA ALA A 9 -9.38 0.45 -3.70
C ALA A 9 -8.99 -0.24 -2.39
N ILE A 10 -9.03 -1.57 -2.36
CA ILE A 10 -8.62 -2.38 -1.19
C ILE A 10 -7.16 -2.08 -0.82
N ASN A 11 -6.25 -2.19 -1.78
CA ASN A 11 -4.82 -1.98 -1.53
C ASN A 11 -4.52 -0.54 -1.16
N ILE A 12 -5.21 0.44 -1.75
CA ILE A 12 -5.05 1.85 -1.38
C ILE A 12 -5.43 2.05 0.09
N ILE A 13 -6.53 1.46 0.55
CA ILE A 13 -6.97 1.56 1.94
C ILE A 13 -5.99 0.86 2.88
N ILE A 14 -5.54 -0.36 2.53
CA ILE A 14 -4.53 -1.08 3.32
C ILE A 14 -3.23 -0.27 3.43
N GLY A 15 -2.77 0.35 2.34
CA GLY A 15 -1.60 1.22 2.36
C GLY A 15 -1.78 2.46 3.24
N LEU A 16 -2.95 3.09 3.24
CA LEU A 16 -3.24 4.19 4.17
C LEU A 16 -3.24 3.73 5.63
N LEU A 17 -3.80 2.55 5.93
CA LEU A 17 -3.73 1.94 7.26
C LEU A 17 -2.29 1.63 7.68
N SER A 18 -1.42 1.32 6.71
CA SER A 18 0.00 1.09 6.94
C SER A 18 0.72 2.32 7.53
N ALA A 19 0.17 3.53 7.40
CA ALA A 19 0.71 4.73 8.03
C ALA A 19 0.65 4.69 9.57
N ILE A 20 -0.19 3.83 10.14
CA ILE A 20 -0.41 3.71 11.59
C ILE A 20 0.10 2.36 12.11
N VAL A 21 -0.16 1.31 11.36
CA VAL A 21 0.18 -0.06 11.73
C VAL A 21 1.16 -0.55 10.70
N ASP A 22 2.42 -0.72 11.09
CA ASP A 22 3.56 -1.01 10.20
C ASP A 22 3.26 -1.95 9.02
N ASN A 23 4.02 -1.80 7.94
CA ASN A 23 3.76 -2.54 6.70
C ASN A 23 3.87 -4.06 6.85
N VAL A 24 4.73 -4.58 7.74
CA VAL A 24 4.95 -6.01 7.92
C VAL A 24 3.70 -6.71 8.48
N PRO A 25 3.11 -6.28 9.62
CA PRO A 25 1.85 -6.84 10.10
C PRO A 25 0.70 -6.74 9.10
N LEU A 26 0.60 -5.66 8.33
CA LEU A 26 -0.52 -5.44 7.41
C LEU A 26 -0.44 -6.34 6.19
N VAL A 27 0.74 -6.53 5.62
CA VAL A 27 0.96 -7.49 4.54
C VAL A 27 0.74 -8.91 5.04
N ALA A 28 1.22 -9.26 6.25
CA ALA A 28 0.96 -10.57 6.84
C ALA A 28 -0.55 -10.82 7.07
N GLY A 29 -1.29 -9.80 7.52
CA GLY A 29 -2.75 -9.84 7.64
C GLY A 29 -3.43 -10.06 6.30
N ALA A 30 -3.03 -9.31 5.26
CA ALA A 30 -3.56 -9.46 3.91
C ALA A 30 -3.29 -10.86 3.31
N MET A 31 -2.09 -11.43 3.56
CA MET A 31 -1.78 -12.81 3.19
C MET A 31 -2.66 -13.85 3.91
N GLY A 32 -3.14 -13.54 5.12
CA GLY A 32 -4.12 -14.37 5.82
C GLY A 32 -5.58 -14.17 5.37
N MET A 33 -5.89 -13.01 4.78
CA MET A 33 -7.25 -12.65 4.35
C MET A 33 -7.58 -13.07 2.91
N TYR A 34 -6.60 -13.03 2.00
CA TYR A 34 -6.79 -13.29 0.58
C TYR A 34 -6.06 -14.56 0.14
N PRO A 35 -6.67 -15.40 -0.71
CA PRO A 35 -6.06 -16.65 -1.14
C PRO A 35 -4.89 -16.40 -2.09
N LEU A 36 -3.87 -17.26 -2.07
CA LEU A 36 -2.93 -17.37 -3.17
C LEU A 36 -3.54 -18.30 -4.23
N ALA A 37 -4.00 -17.74 -5.35
CA ALA A 37 -4.72 -18.49 -6.37
C ALA A 37 -3.76 -19.34 -7.25
N ASP A 38 -4.29 -20.42 -7.84
CA ASP A 38 -3.56 -21.25 -8.80
C ASP A 38 -3.17 -20.45 -10.06
N ALA A 39 -2.04 -20.81 -10.69
CA ALA A 39 -1.53 -20.11 -11.88
C ALA A 39 -2.50 -20.10 -13.09
N GLY A 40 -3.48 -21.01 -13.13
CA GLY A 40 -4.52 -21.06 -14.15
C GLY A 40 -5.82 -20.32 -13.78
N ALA A 41 -5.83 -19.55 -12.69
CA ALA A 41 -7.00 -18.81 -12.24
C ALA A 41 -7.44 -17.77 -13.27
N VAL A 42 -8.75 -17.55 -13.37
CA VAL A 42 -9.39 -16.63 -14.32
C VAL A 42 -10.36 -15.70 -13.60
N GLY A 43 -10.69 -14.58 -14.25
CA GLY A 43 -11.55 -13.56 -13.66
C GLY A 43 -10.89 -12.92 -12.43
N TYR A 44 -11.67 -12.61 -11.40
CA TYR A 44 -11.19 -11.94 -10.19
C TYR A 44 -10.08 -12.70 -9.45
N LEU A 45 -10.06 -14.04 -9.50
CA LEU A 45 -9.01 -14.82 -8.85
C LEU A 45 -7.66 -14.71 -9.57
N ALA A 46 -7.63 -14.30 -10.83
CA ALA A 46 -6.38 -14.07 -11.57
C ALA A 46 -5.55 -12.95 -10.93
N ASP A 47 -6.17 -12.00 -10.23
CA ASP A 47 -5.47 -10.93 -9.52
C ASP A 47 -4.62 -11.44 -8.36
N PHE A 48 -4.97 -12.62 -7.82
CA PHE A 48 -4.40 -13.21 -6.60
C PHE A 48 -3.43 -14.36 -6.86
N VAL A 49 -3.08 -14.65 -8.12
CA VAL A 49 -1.99 -15.59 -8.42
C VAL A 49 -0.66 -15.08 -7.88
N GLN A 50 0.35 -15.94 -7.75
CA GLN A 50 1.69 -15.47 -7.37
C GLN A 50 2.16 -14.37 -8.33
N ASP A 51 2.65 -13.26 -7.76
CA ASP A 51 3.03 -12.04 -8.49
C ASP A 51 1.87 -11.41 -9.31
N GLY A 52 0.62 -11.73 -8.96
CA GLY A 52 -0.57 -11.12 -9.54
C GLY A 52 -0.76 -9.65 -9.15
N GLN A 53 -1.70 -8.98 -9.82
CA GLN A 53 -1.94 -7.54 -9.67
C GLN A 53 -2.24 -7.14 -8.23
N PHE A 54 -2.97 -7.97 -7.48
CA PHE A 54 -3.28 -7.71 -6.07
C PHE A 54 -2.00 -7.62 -5.24
N TRP A 55 -1.11 -8.60 -5.34
CA TRP A 55 0.10 -8.68 -4.52
C TRP A 55 1.14 -7.61 -4.87
N GLN A 56 1.35 -7.38 -6.17
CA GLN A 56 2.25 -6.33 -6.64
C GLN A 56 1.78 -4.95 -6.16
N PHE A 57 0.49 -4.66 -6.31
CA PHE A 57 -0.06 -3.37 -5.91
C PHE A 57 -0.14 -3.22 -4.39
N LEU A 58 -0.42 -4.30 -3.66
CA LEU A 58 -0.38 -4.33 -2.20
C LEU A 58 1.04 -4.02 -1.70
N ALA A 59 2.06 -4.64 -2.29
CA ALA A 59 3.45 -4.40 -1.91
C ALA A 59 3.83 -2.92 -2.09
N TYR A 60 3.42 -2.30 -3.20
CA TYR A 60 3.58 -0.86 -3.40
C TYR A 60 2.82 -0.05 -2.33
N CYS A 61 1.53 -0.30 -2.15
CA CYS A 61 0.68 0.49 -1.27
C CYS A 61 1.08 0.36 0.20
N ALA A 62 1.23 -0.85 0.72
CA ALA A 62 1.68 -1.08 2.09
C ALA A 62 3.13 -0.59 2.29
N GLY A 63 4.02 -0.82 1.32
CA GLY A 63 5.41 -0.40 1.41
C GLY A 63 5.58 1.12 1.50
N THR A 64 4.82 1.88 0.71
CA THR A 64 4.95 3.35 0.64
C THR A 64 4.02 4.09 1.59
N GLY A 65 2.85 3.53 1.90
CA GLY A 65 1.84 4.15 2.76
C GLY A 65 2.32 4.44 4.20
N GLY A 66 3.22 3.61 4.74
CA GLY A 66 3.89 3.85 6.02
C GLY A 66 4.59 5.21 6.16
N SER A 67 5.01 5.79 5.03
CA SER A 67 5.68 7.10 5.01
C SER A 67 4.73 8.28 5.27
N ILE A 68 3.42 8.09 5.18
CA ILE A 68 2.46 9.21 5.29
C ILE A 68 2.51 9.85 6.68
N LEU A 69 2.66 9.09 7.76
CA LEU A 69 2.64 9.62 9.14
C LEU A 69 3.99 9.58 9.87
N ILE A 70 5.11 9.33 9.18
CA ILE A 70 6.48 9.08 9.71
C ILE A 70 6.62 7.94 10.75
N ILE A 71 5.63 7.69 11.59
CA ILE A 71 5.60 6.59 12.56
C ILE A 71 5.20 5.24 11.95
N GLY A 72 4.65 5.25 10.74
CA GLY A 72 4.14 4.05 10.06
C GLY A 72 5.21 3.11 9.52
N SER A 73 6.50 3.41 9.75
CA SER A 73 7.60 2.51 9.40
C SER A 73 8.79 2.66 10.34
N ALA A 74 9.56 1.58 10.50
CA ALA A 74 10.80 1.58 11.27
C ALA A 74 11.81 2.63 10.77
N ALA A 75 11.89 2.83 9.45
CA ALA A 75 12.76 3.84 8.85
C ALA A 75 12.34 5.27 9.24
N GLY A 76 11.04 5.56 9.26
CA GLY A 76 10.54 6.86 9.67
C GLY A 76 10.76 7.13 11.16
N VAL A 77 10.52 6.14 12.04
CA VAL A 77 10.84 6.25 13.47
C VAL A 77 12.34 6.46 13.71
N ALA A 78 13.20 5.77 12.95
CA ALA A 78 14.65 5.99 13.00
C ALA A 78 15.02 7.41 12.57
N ALA A 79 14.44 7.92 11.48
CA ALA A 79 14.67 9.29 11.00
C ALA A 79 14.22 10.33 12.04
N MET A 80 13.09 10.11 12.73
CA MET A 80 12.68 10.97 13.84
C MET A 80 13.72 11.05 14.95
N GLY A 81 14.34 9.92 15.31
CA GLY A 81 15.36 9.87 16.35
C GLY A 81 16.67 10.54 15.94
N LEU A 82 17.13 10.29 14.72
CA LEU A 82 18.42 10.79 14.20
C LEU A 82 18.36 12.29 13.89
N GLU A 83 17.33 12.73 13.17
CA GLU A 83 17.16 14.12 12.71
C GLU A 83 16.32 14.97 13.67
N LYS A 84 15.87 14.38 14.81
CA LYS A 84 15.01 15.03 15.81
C LYS A 84 13.74 15.64 15.20
N ILE A 85 13.12 14.91 14.28
CA ILE A 85 11.89 15.34 13.61
C ILE A 85 10.71 15.14 14.56
N ASP A 86 9.98 16.21 14.84
CA ASP A 86 8.72 16.13 15.59
C ASP A 86 7.59 15.53 14.73
N PHE A 87 6.81 14.63 15.34
CA PHE A 87 5.69 13.96 14.66
C PHE A 87 4.64 14.95 14.15
N ILE A 88 4.24 15.93 14.98
CA ILE A 88 3.19 16.88 14.61
C ILE A 88 3.68 17.83 13.51
N TRP A 89 4.96 18.20 13.55
CA TRP A 89 5.60 18.94 12.47
C TRP A 89 5.56 18.16 11.16
N TYR A 90 5.98 16.89 11.16
CA TYR A 90 5.94 16.05 9.96
C TYR A 90 4.52 15.91 9.43
N MET A 91 3.57 15.64 10.34
CA MET A 91 2.14 15.51 10.02
C MET A 91 1.59 16.73 9.29
N LYS A 92 1.99 17.93 9.70
CA LYS A 92 1.51 19.19 9.12
C LYS A 92 2.22 19.59 7.83
N LYS A 93 3.48 19.17 7.63
CA LYS A 93 4.32 19.69 6.54
C LYS A 93 4.62 18.67 5.45
N ILE A 94 4.79 17.40 5.80
CA ILE A 94 5.29 16.36 4.90
C ILE A 94 4.21 15.33 4.57
N SER A 95 3.30 15.01 5.50
CA SER A 95 2.29 13.97 5.26
C SER A 95 1.43 14.19 4.02
N ILE A 96 1.09 15.44 3.69
CA ILE A 96 0.33 15.75 2.47
C ILE A 96 1.18 15.49 1.22
N LEU A 97 2.47 15.83 1.25
CA LEU A 97 3.40 15.56 0.15
C LEU A 97 3.60 14.04 -0.03
N ALA A 98 3.76 13.32 1.07
CA ALA A 98 3.85 11.86 1.07
C ALA A 98 2.57 11.21 0.54
N LEU A 99 1.39 11.72 0.93
CA LEU A 99 0.10 11.26 0.42
C LEU A 99 -0.05 11.53 -1.08
N ILE A 100 0.38 12.69 -1.57
CA ILE A 100 0.37 12.99 -3.01
C ILE A 100 1.30 12.03 -3.75
N GLY A 101 2.51 11.79 -3.25
CA GLY A 101 3.46 10.84 -3.85
C GLY A 101 2.90 9.40 -3.87
N TYR A 102 2.25 9.00 -2.78
CA TYR A 102 1.55 7.73 -2.66
C TYR A 102 0.42 7.58 -3.70
N LEU A 103 -0.46 8.57 -3.82
CA LEU A 103 -1.55 8.54 -4.80
C LEU A 103 -1.03 8.66 -6.24
N ALA A 104 0.04 9.41 -6.46
CA ALA A 104 0.66 9.56 -7.78
C ALA A 104 1.27 8.23 -8.27
N GLY A 105 2.04 7.54 -7.44
CA GLY A 105 2.57 6.23 -7.82
C GLY A 105 1.48 5.17 -7.92
N ALA A 106 0.44 5.24 -7.08
CA ALA A 106 -0.75 4.39 -7.21
C ALA A 106 -1.44 4.58 -8.57
N ALA A 107 -1.61 5.83 -9.00
CA ALA A 107 -2.18 6.16 -10.30
C ALA A 107 -1.29 5.70 -11.46
N VAL A 108 0.04 5.89 -11.37
CA VAL A 108 1.00 5.42 -12.38
C VAL A 108 0.92 3.90 -12.52
N TYR A 109 0.90 3.15 -11.41
CA TYR A 109 0.74 1.70 -11.44
C TYR A 109 -0.57 1.30 -12.12
N TYR A 110 -1.68 1.93 -11.73
CA TYR A 110 -2.99 1.68 -12.33
C TYR A 110 -2.97 1.89 -13.85
N PHE A 111 -2.46 3.02 -14.33
CA PHE A 111 -2.36 3.30 -15.77
C PHE A 111 -1.38 2.36 -16.49
N GLN A 112 -0.26 2.00 -15.87
CA GLN A 112 0.68 1.03 -16.41
C GLN A 112 -0.02 -0.32 -16.63
N MET A 113 -0.82 -0.78 -15.68
CA MET A 113 -1.59 -2.01 -15.83
C MET A 113 -2.66 -1.91 -16.92
N GLN A 114 -3.30 -0.75 -17.12
CA GLN A 114 -4.26 -0.59 -18.22
C GLN A 114 -3.61 -0.57 -19.61
N ILE A 115 -2.35 -0.14 -19.72
CA ILE A 115 -1.64 -0.05 -21.00
C ILE A 115 -0.95 -1.36 -21.37
N LEU A 116 -0.43 -2.10 -20.38
CA LEU A 116 0.33 -3.33 -20.58
C LEU A 116 -0.50 -4.61 -20.49
N ALA A 117 -1.73 -4.55 -19.96
CA ALA A 117 -2.64 -5.70 -19.85
C ALA A 117 -3.37 -6.02 -21.16
#